data_AF-A0A838I390-F1
#
_entry.id   AF-A0A838I390-F1
#
_cell.length_a   1.000
_cell.length_b   1.000
_cell.length_c   1.000
_cell.angle_alpha   90.00
_cell.angle_beta   90.00
_cell.angle_gamma   90.00
#
_symmetry.space_group_name_H-M   'P 1'
#
loop_
_entity.id
_entity.type
_entity.pdbx_description
1 polymer ?
#
loop_
_entity_poly.entity_id
_entity_poly.type
_entity_poly.pdbx_seq_one_letter_code
_entity_poly.pdbx_strand_id
1 'polypeptide(L)'
;GLAKLAAAVKAEDAFKYDEPPGWLIPVRHSLGATLMRLGRFAEAEQVYREDLKRLPDNGWSLLGLAESLREQKKHEAEVATTKARFEKIWAKADLKITSSCLCQPKPTITN
;
A
#
# COMPACT_ATOMS: atom_id res chain seq x y z
N GLY A 1 -8.46 -14.36 -4.84
CA GLY A 1 -7.42 -14.93 -3.95
C GLY A 1 -6.05 -14.38 -4.34
N LEU A 2 -5.07 -14.45 -3.44
CA LEU A 2 -3.75 -13.81 -3.60
C LEU A 2 -3.05 -14.11 -4.93
N ALA A 3 -3.12 -15.34 -5.42
CA ALA A 3 -2.52 -15.72 -6.71
C ALA A 3 -3.06 -14.89 -7.89
N LYS A 4 -4.37 -14.59 -7.89
CA LYS A 4 -4.99 -13.74 -8.92
C LYS A 4 -4.54 -12.28 -8.81
N LEU A 5 -4.38 -11.78 -7.58
CA LEU A 5 -3.88 -10.42 -7.35
C LEU A 5 -2.42 -10.28 -7.77
N ALA A 6 -1.57 -11.27 -7.45
CA ALA A 6 -0.18 -11.29 -7.88
C ALA A 6 -0.05 -11.40 -9.41
N ALA A 7 -0.89 -12.21 -10.06
CA ALA A 7 -0.94 -12.29 -11.51
C ALA A 7 -1.40 -10.96 -12.14
N ALA A 8 -2.39 -10.29 -11.54
CA ALA A 8 -2.87 -9.00 -12.00
C ALA A 8 -1.82 -7.89 -11.86
N VAL A 9 -1.01 -7.89 -10.78
CA VAL A 9 0.16 -6.99 -10.66
C VAL A 9 1.15 -7.22 -11.80
N LYS A 10 1.45 -8.48 -12.15
CA LYS A 10 2.33 -8.77 -13.29
C LYS A 10 1.76 -8.30 -14.62
N ALA A 11 0.44 -8.40 -14.79
CA ALA A 11 -0.23 -7.92 -16.00
C ALA A 11 -0.20 -6.39 -16.10
N GLU A 12 -0.45 -5.70 -14.98
CA GLU A 12 -0.34 -4.24 -14.87
C GLU A 12 1.09 -3.76 -15.13
N ASP A 13 2.09 -4.41 -14.54
CA ASP A 13 3.51 -4.08 -14.73
C ASP A 13 3.97 -4.21 -16.20
N ALA A 14 3.24 -5.00 -17.01
CA ALA A 14 3.50 -5.22 -18.43
C ALA A 14 2.75 -4.24 -19.34
N PHE A 15 1.95 -3.32 -18.79
CA PHE A 15 1.29 -2.29 -19.58
C PHE A 15 2.33 -1.39 -20.25
N LYS A 16 2.10 -1.11 -21.53
CA LYS A 16 2.83 -0.05 -22.22
C LYS A 16 2.38 1.28 -21.64
N TYR A 17 3.30 2.23 -21.56
CA TYR A 17 2.96 3.60 -21.21
C TYR A 17 1.90 4.13 -22.18
N ASP A 18 0.82 4.67 -21.64
CA ASP A 18 -0.27 5.31 -22.35
C ASP A 18 -0.79 6.47 -21.50
N GLU A 19 -1.32 7.52 -22.12
CA GLU A 19 -1.78 8.72 -21.42
C GLU A 19 -3.19 9.14 -21.87
N PRO A 20 -4.22 8.97 -21.01
CA PRO A 20 -4.14 8.48 -19.62
C PRO A 20 -3.85 6.97 -19.54
N PRO A 21 -3.26 6.48 -18.43
CA PRO A 21 -3.01 5.06 -18.26
C PRO A 21 -4.32 4.27 -18.27
N GLY A 22 -4.31 3.11 -18.94
CA GLY A 22 -5.50 2.25 -19.07
C GLY A 22 -6.07 1.75 -17.73
N TRP A 23 -5.30 1.85 -16.65
CA TRP A 23 -5.74 1.55 -15.29
C TRP A 23 -5.08 2.48 -14.28
N LEU A 24 -5.90 3.20 -13.50
CA LEU A 24 -5.46 4.28 -12.61
C LEU A 24 -5.26 3.85 -11.15
N ILE A 25 -5.78 2.69 -10.73
CA ILE A 25 -5.82 2.27 -9.33
C ILE A 25 -4.84 1.09 -9.13
N PRO A 26 -3.59 1.32 -8.65
CA PRO A 26 -2.58 0.27 -8.62
C PRO A 26 -3.07 -1.04 -8.01
N VAL A 27 -2.94 -2.16 -8.72
CA VAL A 27 -3.41 -3.46 -8.21
C VAL A 27 -2.65 -3.87 -6.94
N ARG A 28 -1.42 -3.36 -6.79
CA ARG A 28 -0.58 -3.49 -5.59
C ARG A 28 -1.27 -3.01 -4.31
N HIS A 29 -2.17 -2.03 -4.39
CA HIS A 29 -2.98 -1.58 -3.24
C HIS A 29 -3.87 -2.70 -2.69
N SER A 30 -4.58 -3.39 -3.59
CA SER A 30 -5.45 -4.52 -3.24
C SER A 30 -4.64 -5.73 -2.75
N LEU A 31 -3.51 -6.01 -3.40
CA LEU A 31 -2.61 -7.09 -2.98
C LEU A 31 -2.03 -6.84 -1.58
N GLY A 32 -1.46 -5.65 -1.35
CA GLY A 32 -0.90 -5.23 -0.09
C GLY A 32 -1.91 -5.29 1.05
N ALA A 33 -3.10 -4.70 0.86
CA ALA A 33 -4.17 -4.74 1.86
C ALA A 33 -4.61 -6.18 2.19
N THR A 34 -4.70 -7.05 1.18
CA THR A 34 -5.04 -8.46 1.39
C THR A 34 -3.97 -9.20 2.19
N LEU A 35 -2.69 -8.94 1.91
CA LEU A 35 -1.57 -9.54 2.65
C LEU A 35 -1.55 -9.07 4.10
N MET A 36 -1.77 -7.76 4.34
CA MET A 36 -1.91 -7.20 5.69
C MET A 36 -3.03 -7.87 6.48
N ARG A 37 -4.22 -8.02 5.87
CA ARG A 37 -5.37 -8.68 6.51
C ARG A 37 -5.12 -10.15 6.84
N LEU A 38 -4.26 -10.83 6.08
CA LEU A 38 -3.88 -12.22 6.30
C LEU A 38 -2.68 -12.39 7.25
N GLY A 39 -2.15 -11.30 7.83
CA GLY A 39 -0.98 -11.34 8.72
C GLY A 39 0.35 -11.59 7.99
N ARG A 40 0.37 -11.53 6.66
CA ARG A 40 1.55 -11.78 5.81
C ARG A 40 2.37 -10.50 5.63
N PHE A 41 2.79 -9.91 6.75
CA PHE A 41 3.35 -8.55 6.79
C PHE A 41 4.65 -8.39 6.00
N ALA A 42 5.55 -9.38 6.04
CA ALA A 42 6.81 -9.33 5.29
C ALA A 42 6.58 -9.31 3.77
N GLU A 43 5.53 -9.98 3.28
CA GLU A 43 5.18 -9.95 1.86
C GLU A 43 4.48 -8.65 1.48
N ALA A 44 3.63 -8.11 2.37
CA ALA A 44 3.02 -6.80 2.17
C ALA A 44 4.10 -5.71 2.05
N GLU A 45 5.11 -5.74 2.92
CA GLU A 45 6.26 -4.83 2.86
C GLU A 45 6.91 -4.83 1.47
N GLN A 46 7.21 -5.99 0.91
CA GLN A 46 7.82 -6.09 -0.42
C GLN A 46 6.91 -5.48 -1.49
N VAL A 47 5.59 -5.72 -1.43
CA VAL A 47 4.64 -5.13 -2.37
C VAL A 47 4.66 -3.61 -2.31
N TYR A 48 4.66 -3.02 -1.12
CA TYR A 48 4.69 -1.56 -0.96
C TYR A 48 6.03 -0.94 -1.35
N ARG A 49 7.15 -1.60 -1.06
CA ARG A 49 8.48 -1.13 -1.49
C ARG A 49 8.59 -1.11 -3.02
N GLU A 50 8.11 -2.16 -3.68
CA GLU A 50 8.08 -2.20 -5.15
C GLU A 50 7.17 -1.13 -5.75
N ASP A 51 6.01 -0.87 -5.13
CA ASP A 51 5.13 0.22 -5.56
C ASP A 51 5.82 1.59 -5.44
N LEU A 52 6.48 1.86 -4.31
CA LEU A 52 7.16 3.13 -4.04
C LEU A 52 8.41 3.37 -4.91
N LYS A 53 9.00 2.31 -5.50
CA LYS A 53 10.03 2.45 -6.53
C LYS A 53 9.45 2.99 -7.85
N ARG A 54 8.20 2.62 -8.16
CA ARG A 54 7.52 3.00 -9.40
C ARG A 54 6.80 4.34 -9.26
N LEU A 55 6.12 4.53 -8.13
CA LEU A 55 5.36 5.72 -7.77
C LEU A 55 5.90 6.26 -6.43
N PRO A 56 7.01 7.03 -6.48
CA PRO A 56 7.49 7.73 -5.30
C PRO A 56 6.37 8.57 -4.68
N ASP A 57 6.31 8.59 -3.35
CA ASP A 57 5.29 9.34 -2.60
C ASP A 57 3.84 8.84 -2.75
N ASN A 58 3.60 7.62 -3.23
CA ASN A 58 2.26 7.05 -3.18
C ASN A 58 1.77 6.89 -1.72
N GLY A 59 0.85 7.77 -1.30
CA GLY A 59 0.37 7.83 0.08
C GLY A 59 -0.25 6.53 0.60
N TRP A 60 -0.99 5.80 -0.24
CA TRP A 60 -1.57 4.50 0.11
C TRP A 60 -0.50 3.46 0.45
N SER A 61 0.58 3.45 -0.33
CA SER A 61 1.70 2.51 -0.15
C SER A 61 2.62 2.95 0.99
N LEU A 62 2.79 4.24 1.24
CA LEU A 62 3.51 4.74 2.43
C LEU A 62 2.80 4.33 3.72
N LEU A 63 1.46 4.47 3.79
CA LEU A 63 0.68 3.98 4.92
C LEU A 63 0.87 2.47 5.11
N GLY A 64 0.66 1.70 4.03
CA GLY A 64 0.80 0.25 4.06
C GLY A 64 2.20 -0.21 4.48
N LEU A 65 3.26 0.45 3.99
CA LEU A 65 4.64 0.15 4.36
C LEU A 65 4.88 0.39 5.84
N ALA A 66 4.52 1.56 6.36
CA ALA A 66 4.67 1.89 7.78
C ALA A 66 3.93 0.89 8.68
N GLU A 67 2.71 0.50 8.31
CA GLU A 67 1.96 -0.51 9.07
C GLU A 67 2.60 -1.90 8.97
N SER A 68 3.04 -2.33 7.79
CA SER A 68 3.68 -3.64 7.61
C SER A 68 4.96 -3.79 8.42
N LEU A 69 5.77 -2.73 8.51
CA LEU A 69 7.00 -2.70 9.32
C LEU A 69 6.68 -2.74 10.82
N ARG A 70 5.66 -1.98 11.25
CA ARG A 70 5.18 -1.96 12.64
C ARG A 70 4.68 -3.33 13.09
N GLU A 71 3.86 -4.00 12.29
CA GLU A 71 3.32 -5.33 12.63
C GLU A 71 4.42 -6.41 12.65
N GLN A 72 5.52 -6.21 11.90
CA GLN A 72 6.71 -7.06 11.99
C GLN A 72 7.57 -6.77 13.23
N LYS A 73 7.31 -5.69 13.98
CA LYS A 73 8.10 -5.23 15.14
C LYS A 73 9.56 -4.99 14.79
N LYS A 74 9.81 -4.39 13.62
CA LYS A 74 11.16 -4.11 13.12
C LYS A 74 11.28 -2.65 12.68
N HIS A 75 12.52 -2.15 12.71
CA HIS A 75 12.90 -0.88 12.10
C HIS A 75 12.04 0.32 12.56
N GLU A 76 11.88 0.51 13.88
CA GLU A 76 11.09 1.60 14.47
C GLU A 76 11.43 2.98 13.89
N ALA A 77 12.72 3.26 13.64
CA ALA A 77 13.14 4.51 13.00
C ALA A 77 12.59 4.65 11.56
N GLU A 78 12.56 3.56 10.80
CA GLU A 78 11.97 3.53 9.45
C GLU A 78 10.45 3.67 9.49
N VAL A 79 9.78 3.02 10.45
CA VAL A 79 8.34 3.19 10.68
C VAL A 79 8.02 4.67 10.91
N ALA A 80 8.74 5.33 11.83
CA ALA A 80 8.55 6.74 12.14
C ALA A 80 8.78 7.64 10.92
N THR A 81 9.86 7.39 10.17
CA THR A 81 10.21 8.17 8.97
C THR A 81 9.16 8.00 7.85
N THR A 82 8.72 6.76 7.61
CA THR A 82 7.73 6.44 6.57
C THR A 82 6.37 7.02 6.93
N LYS A 83 5.97 6.93 8.21
CA LYS A 83 4.72 7.50 8.70
C LYS A 83 4.72 9.02 8.61
N ALA A 84 5.81 9.70 8.98
CA ALA A 84 5.93 11.15 8.85
C ALA A 84 5.83 11.59 7.37
N ARG A 85 6.43 10.82 6.46
CA ARG A 85 6.31 11.05 5.02
C ARG A 85 4.86 10.91 4.55
N PHE A 86 4.16 9.85 4.97
CA PHE A 86 2.74 9.67 4.70
C PHE A 86 1.91 10.86 5.21
N GLU A 87 2.07 11.25 6.47
CA GLU A 87 1.33 12.36 7.08
C GLU A 87 1.51 13.67 6.31
N LYS A 88 2.73 13.94 5.83
CA LYS A 88 3.01 15.10 4.98
C LYS A 88 2.29 15.04 3.64
N ILE A 89 2.37 13.91 2.93
CA ILE A 89 1.72 13.73 1.62
C ILE A 89 0.20 13.78 1.74
N TRP A 90 -0.33 13.20 2.82
CA TRP A 90 -1.76 13.04 3.04
C TRP A 90 -2.41 14.21 3.79
N ALA A 91 -1.64 15.24 4.15
CA ALA A 91 -2.07 16.34 5.04
C ALA A 91 -3.30 17.12 4.54
N LYS A 92 -3.50 17.21 3.22
CA LYS A 92 -4.60 17.93 2.58
C LYS A 92 -5.61 17.01 1.90
N ALA A 93 -5.52 15.70 2.11
CA ALA A 93 -6.44 14.76 1.50
C ALA A 93 -7.83 14.89 2.14
N ASP A 94 -8.88 14.92 1.32
CA ASP A 94 -10.27 14.97 1.80
C ASP A 94 -10.71 13.68 2.49
N LEU A 95 -9.98 12.58 2.25
CA LEU A 95 -10.29 11.26 2.76
C LEU A 95 -9.23 10.80 3.75
N LYS A 96 -9.66 10.39 4.96
CA LYS A 96 -8.81 9.64 5.87
C LYS A 96 -8.82 8.16 5.49
N ILE A 97 -7.64 7.58 5.31
CA ILE A 97 -7.49 6.17 4.93
C ILE A 97 -6.92 5.37 6.09
N THR A 98 -7.42 4.14 6.27
CA THR A 98 -6.98 3.21 7.33
C THR A 98 -6.37 1.92 6.78
N SER A 99 -6.27 1.84 5.45
CA SER A 99 -5.76 0.71 4.68
C SER A 99 -5.27 1.22 3.34
N SER A 100 -4.35 0.48 2.71
CA SER A 100 -3.88 0.79 1.36
C SER A 100 -4.93 0.52 0.28
N CYS A 101 -6.08 -0.11 0.59
CA CYS A 101 -7.21 -0.26 -0.33
C CYS A 101 -8.54 0.04 0.36
N LEU A 102 -9.37 0.90 -0.25
CA LEU A 102 -10.75 1.13 0.20
C LEU A 102 -11.65 -0.10 0.10
N CYS A 103 -11.28 -1.06 -0.75
CA CYS A 103 -11.93 -2.35 -0.84
C CYS A 103 -11.73 -3.23 0.42
N GLN A 104 -10.77 -2.89 1.28
CA GLN A 104 -10.46 -3.62 2.51
C GLN A 104 -10.12 -2.63 3.64
N PRO A 105 -11.12 -1.88 4.13
CA PRO A 105 -10.90 -0.93 5.22
C PRO A 105 -10.54 -1.70 6.49
N LYS A 106 -9.62 -1.14 7.29
CA LYS A 106 -9.37 -1.66 8.64
C LYS A 106 -10.58 -1.30 9.51
N PRO A 107 -11.11 -2.23 10.33
CA PRO A 107 -12.25 -1.93 11.20
C PRO A 107 -11.91 -0.73 12.09
N THR A 108 -12.71 0.33 12.00
CA THR A 108 -12.67 1.40 13.00
C THR A 108 -13.28 0.80 14.26
N ILE A 109 -12.46 0.55 15.29
CA ILE A 109 -13.01 0.20 16.61
C ILE A 109 -13.64 1.47 17.15
N THR A 110 -14.95 1.59 16.99
CA THR A 110 -15.75 2.59 17.70
C THR A 110 -15.84 2.12 19.15
N ASN A 111 -15.33 2.93 20.06
CA ASN A 111 -15.39 2.69 21.50
C ASN A 111 -16.80 2.91 22.04
#